data_AF-A0A6D2IQ54-F1
#
_entry.id   AF-A0A6D2IQ54-F1
#
_cell.length_a   1.000
_cell.length_b   1.000
_cell.length_c   1.000
_cell.angle_alpha   90.00
_cell.angle_beta   90.00
_cell.angle_gamma   90.00
#
_symmetry.space_group_name_H-M   'P 1'
#
loop_
_entity.id
_entity.type
_entity.pdbx_description
1 polymer ?
#
loop_
_entity_poly.entity_id
_entity_poly.type
_entity_poly.pdbx_seq_one_letter_code
_entity_poly.pdbx_strand_id
1 'polypeptide(L)'
;MDATVFALRGSFQQYFHQFRKINKTRTILCLEYLFGSKNNFTGNIPSFICELRSINILDLSNNNFSGSIPLCMGNLRSNLPESVFENLRSLDVGHNQLAGKLPRSLIHFSNLEVLNVESNRINDTFPFWLSSLQNCKFLSYAPTHSMDPYVKPRSLR
;
A
#
# COMPACT_ATOMS: atom_id res chain seq x y z
N MET A 1 24.19 -1.67 7.69
CA MET A 1 23.57 -2.19 6.47
C MET A 1 22.65 -1.09 5.99
N ASP A 2 22.88 -0.64 4.76
CA ASP A 2 22.50 0.68 4.27
C ASP A 2 21.02 0.69 3.85
N ALA A 3 20.14 1.14 4.74
CA ALA A 3 18.72 1.30 4.44
C ALA A 3 18.59 2.34 3.31
N THR A 4 18.30 1.86 2.10
CA THR A 4 18.18 2.76 0.95
C THR A 4 16.85 3.50 1.07
N VAL A 5 16.90 4.79 1.42
CA VAL A 5 15.72 5.66 1.43
C VAL A 5 15.57 6.26 0.05
N PHE A 6 14.43 6.04 -0.60
CA PHE A 6 14.13 6.64 -1.89
C PHE A 6 13.00 7.66 -1.75
N ALA A 7 13.32 8.94 -1.98
CA ALA A 7 12.35 10.03 -2.03
C ALA A 7 12.05 10.38 -3.48
N LEU A 8 10.78 10.33 -3.87
CA LEU A 8 10.34 10.67 -5.22
C LEU A 8 9.95 12.17 -5.27
N ARG A 9 10.58 12.94 -6.18
CA ARG A 9 10.22 14.33 -6.54
C ARG A 9 10.01 14.44 -8.05
N GLY A 10 8.77 14.60 -8.52
CA GLY A 10 8.48 14.76 -9.96
C GLY A 10 7.27 13.95 -10.44
N SER A 11 7.32 13.38 -11.64
CA SER A 11 6.30 12.42 -12.12
C SER A 11 6.73 10.99 -11.75
N PHE A 12 5.82 10.20 -11.16
CA PHE A 12 6.09 8.81 -10.75
C PHE A 12 6.55 7.93 -11.93
N GLN A 13 6.11 8.27 -13.15
CA GLN A 13 6.45 7.55 -14.38
C GLN A 13 7.93 7.76 -14.79
N GLN A 14 8.55 8.89 -14.42
CA GLN A 14 9.97 9.14 -14.72
C GLN A 14 10.87 8.26 -13.84
N TYR A 15 10.45 8.01 -12.60
CA TYR A 15 11.14 7.11 -11.68
C TYR A 15 11.04 5.64 -12.12
N PHE A 16 9.94 5.24 -12.76
CA PHE A 16 9.77 3.90 -13.32
C PHE A 16 10.91 3.52 -14.28
N HIS A 17 11.39 4.45 -15.10
CA HIS A 17 12.53 4.20 -16.00
C HIS A 17 13.86 4.06 -15.27
N GLN A 18 14.07 4.77 -14.16
CA GLN A 18 15.27 4.61 -13.34
C GLN A 18 15.24 3.28 -12.57
N PHE A 19 14.11 2.93 -11.93
CA PHE A 19 13.93 1.64 -11.26
C PHE A 19 14.13 0.45 -12.21
N ARG A 20 13.59 0.51 -13.44
CA ARG A 20 13.74 -0.57 -14.41
C ARG A 20 15.19 -0.74 -14.93
N LYS A 21 15.98 0.34 -14.95
CA LYS A 21 17.42 0.28 -15.27
C LYS A 21 18.21 -0.39 -14.14
N ILE A 22 17.85 -0.12 -12.88
CA ILE A 22 18.45 -0.74 -11.69
C ILE A 22 18.09 -2.25 -11.61
N ASN A 23 16.88 -2.64 -12.00
CA ASN A 23 16.40 -4.04 -11.97
C ASN A 23 17.00 -4.97 -13.05
N LYS A 24 17.90 -4.50 -13.93
CA LYS A 24 18.60 -5.38 -14.89
C LYS A 24 19.69 -6.23 -14.25
N THR A 25 20.23 -5.81 -13.12
CA THR A 25 21.07 -6.66 -12.27
C THR A 25 20.15 -7.37 -11.29
N ARG A 26 20.25 -8.70 -11.17
CA ARG A 26 19.41 -9.60 -10.33
C ARG A 26 19.40 -9.29 -8.80
N THR A 27 19.67 -8.07 -8.41
CA THR A 27 19.60 -7.60 -7.04
C THR A 27 18.14 -7.38 -6.69
N ILE A 28 17.61 -8.23 -5.81
CA ILE A 28 16.36 -7.95 -5.10
C ILE A 28 16.54 -6.56 -4.47
N LEU A 29 15.67 -5.62 -4.81
CA LEU A 29 15.73 -4.27 -4.25
C LEU A 29 15.56 -4.38 -2.73
N CYS A 30 16.63 -4.19 -1.97
CA CYS A 30 16.60 -4.02 -0.51
C CYS A 30 16.04 -2.65 -0.11
N LEU A 31 14.98 -2.22 -0.79
CA LEU A 31 14.33 -0.96 -0.49
C LEU A 31 13.40 -1.17 0.70
N GLU A 32 13.78 -0.60 1.84
CA GLU A 32 13.02 -0.73 3.09
C GLU A 32 12.04 0.43 3.29
N TYR A 33 12.33 1.61 2.72
CA TYR A 33 11.54 2.82 2.91
C TYR A 33 11.30 3.53 1.58
N LEU A 34 10.03 3.68 1.21
CA LEU A 34 9.60 4.44 0.03
C LEU A 34 8.65 5.56 0.44
N PHE A 35 9.11 6.80 0.30
CA PHE A 35 8.34 8.01 0.57
C PHE A 35 8.06 8.76 -0.73
N GLY A 36 6.78 8.76 -1.11
CA GLY A 36 6.24 9.48 -2.26
C GLY A 36 5.13 10.46 -1.89
N SER A 37 4.91 10.74 -0.61
CA SER A 37 3.79 11.58 -0.18
C SER A 37 3.92 13.05 -0.57
N LYS A 38 2.78 13.75 -0.61
CA LYS A 38 2.69 15.20 -0.91
C LYS A 38 3.28 15.57 -2.27
N ASN A 39 2.91 14.82 -3.29
CA ASN A 39 3.25 15.09 -4.68
C ASN A 39 1.97 15.21 -5.52
N ASN A 40 2.13 15.46 -6.82
CA ASN A 40 1.03 15.46 -7.79
C ASN A 40 1.04 14.18 -8.64
N PHE A 41 1.36 13.02 -8.07
CA PHE A 41 1.38 11.77 -8.83
C PHE A 41 -0.03 11.38 -9.28
N THR A 42 -0.19 11.07 -10.56
CA THR A 42 -1.47 10.73 -11.18
C THR A 42 -1.47 9.31 -11.76
N GLY A 43 -2.66 8.80 -12.07
CA GLY A 43 -2.83 7.48 -12.68
C GLY A 43 -2.77 6.37 -11.64
N ASN A 44 -2.56 5.13 -12.08
CA ASN A 44 -2.60 3.99 -11.15
C ASN A 44 -1.29 3.86 -10.37
N ILE A 45 -1.38 3.32 -9.15
CA ILE A 45 -0.21 2.80 -8.45
C ILE A 45 0.40 1.68 -9.30
N PRO A 46 1.67 1.78 -9.73
CA PRO A 46 2.26 0.78 -10.62
C PRO A 46 2.49 -0.57 -9.96
N SER A 47 2.40 -1.65 -10.73
CA SER A 47 2.56 -3.02 -10.24
C SER A 47 3.97 -3.36 -9.75
N PHE A 48 5.01 -2.61 -10.14
CA PHE A 48 6.38 -2.88 -9.68
C PHE A 48 6.55 -2.72 -8.17
N ILE A 49 5.65 -2.01 -7.48
CA ILE A 49 5.67 -1.92 -6.01
C ILE A 49 5.62 -3.33 -5.38
N CYS A 50 5.05 -4.29 -6.10
CA CYS A 50 5.01 -5.70 -5.70
C CYS A 50 6.33 -6.45 -5.87
N GLU A 51 7.36 -5.82 -6.43
CA GLU A 51 8.72 -6.35 -6.49
C GLU A 51 9.56 -5.94 -5.26
N LEU A 52 9.05 -5.02 -4.42
CA LEU A 52 9.74 -4.46 -3.25
C LEU A 52 9.61 -5.36 -2.01
N ARG A 53 10.22 -6.55 -2.05
CA ARG A 53 10.07 -7.58 -0.99
C ARG A 53 10.60 -7.19 0.39
N SER A 54 11.51 -6.23 0.46
CA SER A 54 12.11 -5.74 1.71
C SER A 54 11.39 -4.53 2.29
N ILE A 55 10.31 -4.05 1.66
CA ILE A 55 9.68 -2.80 2.06
C ILE A 55 9.07 -2.92 3.47
N ASN A 56 9.37 -1.92 4.29
CA ASN A 56 8.89 -1.76 5.65
C ASN A 56 7.86 -0.63 5.74
N ILE A 57 8.16 0.51 5.10
CA ILE A 57 7.27 1.67 5.04
C ILE A 57 7.04 2.07 3.59
N LEU A 58 5.77 2.11 3.21
CA LEU A 58 5.29 2.64 1.95
C LEU A 58 4.31 3.78 2.22
N ASP A 59 4.74 5.02 1.95
CA ASP A 59 3.90 6.21 2.07
C ASP A 59 3.74 6.88 0.69
N LEU A 60 2.55 6.76 0.12
CA LEU A 60 2.12 7.38 -1.13
C LEU A 60 0.97 8.37 -0.90
N SER A 61 0.76 8.79 0.36
CA SER A 61 -0.36 9.64 0.74
C SER A 61 -0.31 11.03 0.09
N ASN A 62 -1.44 11.73 0.05
CA ASN A 62 -1.51 13.11 -0.44
C ASN A 62 -1.00 13.23 -1.90
N ASN A 63 -1.65 12.49 -2.80
CA ASN A 63 -1.37 12.45 -4.23
C ASN A 63 -2.69 12.40 -5.03
N ASN A 64 -2.59 12.22 -6.35
CA ASN A 64 -3.72 12.09 -7.26
C ASN A 64 -3.81 10.68 -7.88
N PHE A 65 -3.35 9.64 -7.17
CA PHE A 65 -3.45 8.26 -7.67
C PHE A 65 -4.90 7.83 -7.82
N SER A 66 -5.20 7.11 -8.88
CA SER A 66 -6.53 6.60 -9.26
C SER A 66 -6.50 5.08 -9.46
N GLY A 67 -7.64 4.49 -9.81
CA GLY A 67 -7.74 3.03 -9.99
C GLY A 67 -7.72 2.29 -8.66
N SER A 68 -7.37 1.01 -8.66
CA SER A 68 -7.36 0.18 -7.45
C SER A 68 -5.97 0.08 -6.82
N ILE A 69 -5.93 -0.20 -5.51
CA ILE A 69 -4.69 -0.66 -4.84
C ILE A 69 -4.24 -1.97 -5.54
N PRO A 70 -2.97 -2.10 -5.96
CA PRO A 70 -2.52 -3.24 -6.76
C PRO A 70 -2.76 -4.58 -6.07
N LEU A 71 -3.45 -5.48 -6.78
CA LEU A 71 -3.79 -6.82 -6.31
C LEU A 71 -2.59 -7.74 -6.07
N CYS A 72 -1.37 -7.36 -6.47
CA CYS A 72 -0.15 -8.11 -6.16
C CYS A 72 0.37 -7.85 -4.74
N MET A 73 -0.30 -6.97 -4.00
CA MET A 73 -0.44 -7.14 -2.56
C MET A 73 -1.15 -8.45 -2.19
N GLY A 74 -1.59 -9.27 -3.16
CA GLY A 74 -2.51 -10.39 -2.96
C GLY A 74 -2.92 -11.35 -4.05
N ASN A 75 -2.08 -11.73 -5.03
CA ASN A 75 -2.52 -12.75 -5.98
C ASN A 75 -1.60 -13.98 -6.07
N LEU A 76 -2.17 -15.09 -5.59
CA LEU A 76 -1.66 -16.44 -5.39
C LEU A 76 -1.83 -17.34 -6.63
N ARG A 77 -1.52 -16.88 -7.85
CA ARG A 77 -1.73 -17.73 -9.05
C ARG A 77 -0.57 -17.90 -10.00
N SER A 78 0.65 -17.51 -9.63
CA SER A 78 1.84 -17.98 -10.35
C SER A 78 3.10 -17.69 -9.53
N ASN A 79 3.60 -18.69 -8.81
CA ASN A 79 5.00 -18.82 -8.37
C ASN A 79 5.62 -17.66 -7.56
N LEU A 80 4.83 -16.74 -7.01
CA LEU A 80 5.30 -15.78 -6.03
C LEU A 80 5.06 -16.39 -4.63
N PRO A 81 6.10 -16.51 -3.78
CA PRO A 81 5.93 -17.04 -2.43
C PRO A 81 4.93 -16.18 -1.66
N GLU A 82 4.18 -16.78 -0.75
CA GLU A 82 3.13 -16.17 0.09
C GLU A 82 3.58 -14.94 0.91
N SER A 83 4.86 -14.57 0.82
CA SER A 83 5.60 -13.67 1.69
C SER A 83 5.98 -12.30 1.09
N VAL A 84 5.35 -11.85 -0.01
CA VAL A 84 5.82 -10.65 -0.76
C VAL A 84 5.87 -9.35 0.08
N PHE A 85 5.22 -9.30 1.25
CA PHE A 85 5.27 -8.16 2.16
C PHE A 85 5.38 -8.55 3.64
N GLU A 86 6.07 -9.65 3.96
CA GLU A 86 6.29 -10.04 5.36
C GLU A 86 6.88 -8.90 6.21
N ASN A 87 7.66 -8.00 5.60
CA ASN A 87 8.33 -6.92 6.33
C ASN A 87 7.51 -5.63 6.42
N LEU A 88 6.39 -5.50 5.71
CA LEU A 88 5.64 -4.26 5.62
C LEU A 88 4.97 -3.96 6.97
N ARG A 89 5.34 -2.83 7.58
CA ARG A 89 4.79 -2.33 8.84
C ARG A 89 3.83 -1.16 8.65
N SER A 90 4.05 -0.35 7.62
CA SER A 90 3.22 0.83 7.37
C SER A 90 2.87 0.97 5.90
N LEU A 91 1.57 0.97 5.61
CA LEU A 91 1.00 1.29 4.31
C LEU A 91 0.11 2.53 4.43
N ASP A 92 0.56 3.65 3.89
CA ASP A 92 -0.23 4.87 3.78
C ASP A 92 -0.46 5.23 2.32
N VAL A 93 -1.73 5.17 1.90
CA VAL A 93 -2.21 5.63 0.59
C VAL A 93 -3.35 6.63 0.75
N GLY A 94 -3.49 7.22 1.94
CA GLY A 94 -4.53 8.18 2.27
C GLY A 94 -4.51 9.41 1.38
N HIS A 95 -5.64 10.11 1.27
CA HIS A 95 -5.76 11.34 0.48
C HIS A 95 -5.33 11.14 -1.00
N ASN A 96 -6.01 10.21 -1.68
CA ASN A 96 -5.85 9.92 -3.11
C ASN A 96 -7.24 9.77 -3.76
N GLN A 97 -7.29 9.29 -5.00
CA GLN A 97 -8.53 9.01 -5.75
C GLN A 97 -8.71 7.50 -6.00
N LEU A 98 -8.12 6.65 -5.16
CA LEU A 98 -8.16 5.19 -5.30
C LEU A 98 -9.59 4.68 -5.10
N ALA A 99 -10.01 3.72 -5.90
CA ALA A 99 -11.35 3.17 -5.94
C ALA A 99 -11.34 1.63 -5.97
N GLY A 100 -12.51 1.03 -5.79
CA GLY A 100 -12.66 -0.42 -5.73
C GLY A 100 -12.55 -0.95 -4.31
N LYS A 101 -12.16 -2.23 -4.18
CA LYS A 101 -12.07 -2.96 -2.90
C LYS A 101 -10.64 -3.01 -2.39
N LEU A 102 -10.48 -3.18 -1.08
CA LEU A 102 -9.17 -3.48 -0.52
C LEU A 102 -8.75 -4.90 -0.90
N PRO A 103 -7.47 -5.14 -1.23
CA PRO A 103 -6.99 -6.47 -1.54
C PRO A 103 -7.07 -7.36 -0.29
N ARG A 104 -7.83 -8.46 -0.36
CA ARG A 104 -8.08 -9.37 0.79
C ARG A 104 -6.82 -9.94 1.42
N SER A 105 -5.77 -10.05 0.63
CA SER A 105 -4.45 -10.52 1.01
C SER A 105 -3.72 -9.65 2.02
N LEU A 106 -4.19 -8.43 2.30
CA LEU A 106 -3.67 -7.63 3.41
C LEU A 106 -3.71 -8.42 4.73
N ILE A 107 -4.61 -9.41 4.87
CA ILE A 107 -4.63 -10.36 6.00
C ILE A 107 -3.30 -11.10 6.22
N HIS A 108 -2.48 -11.27 5.18
CA HIS A 108 -1.21 -11.97 5.26
C HIS A 108 -0.05 -11.06 5.70
N PHE A 109 -0.29 -9.74 5.81
CA PHE A 109 0.74 -8.81 6.26
C PHE A 109 0.78 -8.81 7.79
N SER A 110 1.31 -9.90 8.34
CA SER A 110 1.31 -10.18 9.78
C SER A 110 2.03 -9.10 10.59
N ASN A 111 2.99 -8.39 10.01
CA ASN A 111 3.73 -7.30 10.66
C ASN A 111 3.13 -5.90 10.40
N LEU A 112 1.99 -5.79 9.72
CA LEU A 112 1.38 -4.50 9.42
C LEU A 112 0.85 -3.84 10.69
N GLU A 113 1.44 -2.70 11.05
CA GLU A 113 1.10 -1.88 12.21
C GLU A 113 0.19 -0.71 11.84
N VAL A 114 0.36 -0.16 10.63
CA VAL A 114 -0.35 1.02 10.15
C VAL A 114 -0.94 0.74 8.78
N LEU A 115 -2.26 0.90 8.66
CA LEU A 115 -2.99 0.91 7.40
C LEU A 115 -3.82 2.20 7.31
N ASN A 116 -3.39 3.14 6.47
CA ASN A 116 -4.14 4.35 6.17
C ASN A 116 -4.62 4.33 4.71
N VAL A 117 -5.93 4.28 4.54
CA VAL A 117 -6.59 4.33 3.23
C VAL A 117 -7.68 5.42 3.20
N GLU A 118 -7.63 6.35 4.15
CA GLU A 118 -8.63 7.40 4.31
C GLU A 118 -8.68 8.34 3.11
N SER A 119 -9.76 9.09 2.97
CA SER A 119 -9.89 10.11 1.93
C SER A 119 -9.59 9.56 0.51
N ASN A 120 -10.14 8.39 0.22
CA ASN A 120 -10.13 7.73 -1.09
C ASN A 120 -11.56 7.34 -1.50
N ARG A 121 -11.78 6.87 -2.71
CA ARG A 121 -13.08 6.38 -3.25
C ARG A 121 -13.27 4.87 -3.05
N ILE A 122 -12.71 4.32 -1.98
CA ILE A 122 -12.80 2.87 -1.68
C ILE A 122 -14.24 2.54 -1.34
N ASN A 123 -14.79 1.57 -2.07
CA ASN A 123 -16.14 1.08 -1.91
C ASN A 123 -16.08 -0.43 -1.63
N ASP A 124 -15.76 -0.74 -0.38
CA ASP A 124 -15.73 -2.11 0.12
C ASP A 124 -16.77 -2.28 1.23
N THR A 125 -17.32 -3.48 1.33
CA THR A 125 -18.10 -3.85 2.52
C THR A 125 -17.14 -3.79 3.69
N PHE A 126 -17.52 -3.20 4.84
CA PHE A 126 -16.62 -3.05 5.99
C PHE A 126 -15.79 -4.32 6.15
N PRO A 127 -14.47 -4.26 5.94
CA PRO A 127 -13.67 -5.46 5.76
C PRO A 127 -13.54 -6.13 7.12
N PHE A 128 -14.46 -7.05 7.44
CA PHE A 128 -14.47 -7.80 8.70
C PHE A 128 -13.13 -8.48 8.94
N TRP A 129 -12.42 -8.85 7.88
CA TRP A 129 -11.07 -9.41 7.90
C TRP A 129 -9.98 -8.43 8.35
N LEU A 130 -10.20 -7.11 8.36
CA LEU A 130 -9.26 -6.18 9.00
C LEU A 130 -9.17 -6.42 10.51
N SER A 131 -10.22 -6.97 11.13
CA SER A 131 -10.15 -7.39 12.54
C SER A 131 -9.20 -8.57 12.78
N SER A 132 -8.75 -9.25 11.72
CA SER A 132 -7.79 -10.35 11.78
C SER A 132 -6.33 -9.90 11.71
N LEU A 133 -6.04 -8.61 11.50
CA LEU A 133 -4.67 -8.07 11.53
C LEU A 133 -4.17 -8.01 12.97
N GLN A 134 -3.34 -8.98 13.36
CA GLN A 134 -2.94 -9.18 14.75
C GLN A 134 -2.08 -8.04 15.33
N ASN A 135 -1.30 -7.34 14.48
CA ASN A 135 -0.38 -6.30 14.90
C ASN A 135 -0.80 -4.88 14.48
N CYS A 136 -1.97 -4.71 13.86
CA CYS A 136 -2.41 -3.41 13.38
C CYS A 136 -2.85 -2.52 14.55
N LYS A 137 -2.10 -1.44 14.75
CA LYS A 137 -2.32 -0.45 15.83
C LYS A 137 -3.13 0.73 15.34
N PHE A 138 -2.96 1.10 14.07
CA PHE A 138 -3.63 2.24 13.47
C PHE A 138 -4.28 1.86 12.15
N LEU A 139 -5.60 1.99 12.11
CA LEU A 139 -6.42 1.80 10.93
C LEU A 139 -7.24 3.06 10.69
N SER A 140 -6.99 3.76 9.59
CA SER A 140 -7.86 4.84 9.11
C SER A 140 -8.56 4.44 7.82
N TYR A 141 -9.90 4.42 7.88
CA TYR A 141 -10.80 4.13 6.77
C TYR A 141 -11.98 5.09 6.86
N ALA A 142 -12.22 5.87 5.80
CA ALA A 142 -13.38 6.74 5.69
C ALA A 142 -14.23 6.28 4.48
N PRO A 143 -15.39 5.66 4.69
CA PRO A 143 -16.27 5.26 3.59
C PRO A 143 -16.81 6.52 2.90
N THR A 144 -16.71 6.56 1.57
CA THR A 144 -17.18 7.70 0.76
C THR A 144 -18.69 7.69 0.50
N HIS A 145 -19.38 6.60 0.83
CA HIS A 145 -20.84 6.55 0.91
C HIS A 145 -21.23 6.10 2.31
N SER A 146 -22.17 6.83 2.91
CA SER A 146 -22.70 6.68 4.26
C SER A 146 -22.65 5.25 4.74
N MET A 147 -21.69 4.94 5.62
CA MET A 147 -21.86 3.80 6.49
C MET A 147 -23.19 3.96 7.23
N ASP A 148 -23.88 2.85 7.39
CA ASP A 148 -24.90 2.70 8.41
C ASP A 148 -24.36 3.30 9.72
N PRO A 149 -25.02 4.31 10.32
CA PRO A 149 -24.53 5.04 11.50
C PRO A 149 -24.23 4.16 12.73
N TYR A 150 -24.57 2.86 12.68
CA TYR A 150 -24.29 1.90 13.74
C TYR A 150 -22.91 1.21 13.65
N VAL A 151 -22.15 1.37 12.56
CA VAL A 151 -20.79 0.79 12.46
C VAL A 151 -19.76 1.83 12.91
N LYS A 152 -19.53 1.91 14.23
CA LYS A 152 -18.42 2.73 14.76
C LYS A 152 -17.07 2.06 14.45
N PRO A 153 -16.06 2.80 13.94
CA PRO A 153 -14.71 2.29 13.89
C PRO A 153 -14.28 1.90 15.31
N ARG A 154 -13.90 0.64 15.50
CA ARG A 154 -13.26 0.20 16.74
C ARG A 154 -11.90 0.86 16.80
N SER A 155 -11.69 1.71 17.81
CA SER A 155 -10.35 2.00 18.32
C SER A 155 -9.72 0.66 18.67
N LEU A 156 -8.78 0.19 17.86
CA LEU A 156 -7.90 -0.91 18.23
C LEU A 156 -6.99 -0.35 19.33
N ARG A 157 -7.05 -0.97 20.52
CA ARG A 157 -6.21 -0.64 21.67
C ARG A 157 -4.84 -1.28 21.52
#